data_AF-A0A503KQ88-F1
#
_entry.id   AF-A0A503KQ88-F1
#
_cell.length_a   1.000
_cell.length_b   1.000
_cell.length_c   1.000
_cell.angle_alpha   90.00
_cell.angle_beta   90.00
_cell.angle_gamma   90.00
#
_symmetry.space_group_name_H-M   'P 1'
#
loop_
_entity.id
_entity.type
_entity.pdbx_description
1 polymer ?
#
loop_
_entity_poly.entity_id
_entity_poly.type
_entity_poly.pdbx_seq_one_letter_code
_entity_poly.pdbx_strand_id
1 'polypeptide(L)'
;MIQSAIDNFAPGFEIDTEFSQEAADDRMARSFDLCWDRVHKGAWTEEDEEAVLEHGCVIYVLGPHMDAEGAVETSATALRLIVYALNNGAIAAKGESAGVAHGAARWKQLGQNVEHAKEDATLARLCRLAFSRRPLSDGEFLCSVGFHLIGLPEVFVPRSRTDDELMLSYIIDSVADEMFAEGVEEILARYGAVLLPVDDYDEDDFKYNPYGAIYLRSDNRLVPQSINS
;
A
#
# COMPACT_ATOMS: atom_id res chain seq x y z
N MET A 1 -10.45 -23.28 0.05
CA MET A 1 -9.19 -23.04 0.80
C MET A 1 -9.22 -21.68 1.47
N ILE A 2 -9.32 -20.57 0.72
CA ILE A 2 -9.39 -19.22 1.30
C ILE A 2 -10.64 -18.99 2.18
N GLN A 3 -11.79 -19.58 1.83
CA GLN A 3 -12.99 -19.53 2.69
C GLN A 3 -12.73 -20.03 4.11
N SER A 4 -11.98 -21.12 4.28
CA SER A 4 -11.64 -21.64 5.60
C SER A 4 -10.76 -20.67 6.39
N ALA A 5 -9.86 -19.94 5.73
CA ALA A 5 -9.05 -18.91 6.38
C ALA A 5 -9.91 -17.72 6.85
N ILE A 6 -10.85 -17.29 6.00
CA ILE A 6 -11.84 -16.26 6.32
C ILE A 6 -12.63 -16.65 7.57
N ASP A 7 -13.24 -17.85 7.56
CA ASP A 7 -14.05 -18.35 8.67
C ASP A 7 -13.26 -18.47 9.99
N ASN A 8 -11.95 -18.72 9.91
CA ASN A 8 -11.11 -18.98 11.08
C ASN A 8 -10.48 -17.73 11.70
N PHE A 9 -10.02 -16.77 10.90
CA PHE A 9 -9.23 -15.65 11.42
C PHE A 9 -9.42 -14.30 10.73
N ALA A 10 -10.24 -14.21 9.69
CA ALA A 10 -10.50 -12.94 9.00
C ALA A 10 -12.02 -12.66 8.91
N PRO A 11 -12.71 -12.56 10.06
CA PRO A 11 -14.13 -12.25 10.07
C PRO A 11 -14.40 -10.91 9.37
N GLY A 12 -15.48 -10.86 8.59
CA GLY A 12 -15.86 -9.68 7.82
C GLY A 12 -15.24 -9.59 6.42
N PHE A 13 -14.23 -10.42 6.12
CA PHE A 13 -13.80 -10.62 4.74
C PHE A 13 -14.75 -11.59 4.03
N GLU A 14 -14.91 -11.43 2.72
CA GLU A 14 -15.73 -12.32 1.90
C GLU A 14 -15.17 -12.55 0.52
N ILE A 15 -15.49 -13.70 -0.07
CA ILE A 15 -15.17 -13.97 -1.47
C ILE A 15 -16.22 -13.28 -2.32
N ASP A 16 -15.77 -12.38 -3.20
CA ASP A 16 -16.62 -11.81 -4.22
C ASP A 16 -16.76 -12.82 -5.37
N THR A 17 -17.93 -13.45 -5.44
CA THR A 17 -18.21 -14.48 -6.45
C THR A 17 -18.54 -13.91 -7.83
N GLU A 18 -18.80 -12.60 -7.94
CA GLU A 18 -19.06 -11.92 -9.21
C GLU A 18 -17.75 -11.58 -9.92
N PHE A 19 -16.75 -11.10 -9.17
CA PHE A 19 -15.43 -10.74 -9.71
C PHE A 19 -14.40 -11.88 -9.65
N SER A 20 -14.68 -12.97 -8.94
CA SER A 20 -13.87 -14.19 -9.00
C SER A 20 -14.14 -14.95 -10.29
N GLN A 21 -13.09 -15.31 -11.03
CA GLN A 21 -13.21 -15.91 -12.35
C GLN A 21 -12.17 -17.00 -12.63
N GLU A 22 -12.54 -17.97 -13.46
CA GLU A 22 -11.63 -18.96 -14.05
C GLU A 22 -10.90 -18.38 -15.27
N ALA A 23 -10.39 -17.15 -15.11
CA ALA A 23 -9.61 -16.44 -16.12
C ALA A 23 -8.55 -15.55 -15.45
N ALA A 24 -7.52 -15.18 -16.20
CA ALA A 24 -6.52 -14.20 -15.79
C ALA A 24 -7.14 -12.80 -15.57
N ASP A 25 -6.56 -12.01 -14.66
CA ASP A 25 -6.74 -10.56 -14.60
C ASP A 25 -5.61 -9.88 -15.40
N ASP A 26 -5.96 -9.33 -16.56
CA ASP A 26 -5.06 -8.60 -17.45
C ASP A 26 -4.34 -7.41 -16.78
N ARG A 27 -4.87 -6.91 -15.65
CA ARG A 27 -4.27 -5.80 -14.89
C ARG A 27 -3.13 -6.25 -13.99
N MET A 28 -3.01 -7.55 -13.70
CA MET A 28 -2.05 -8.06 -12.72
C MET A 28 -0.60 -7.80 -13.12
N ALA A 29 -0.27 -8.03 -14.40
CA ALA A 29 1.06 -7.74 -14.97
C ALA A 29 1.44 -6.27 -14.79
N ARG A 30 0.53 -5.36 -15.13
CA ARG A 30 0.74 -3.91 -14.94
C ARG A 30 0.92 -3.55 -13.47
N SER A 31 0.17 -4.16 -12.57
CA SER A 31 0.31 -3.96 -11.12
C SER A 31 1.66 -4.44 -10.58
N PHE A 32 2.20 -5.53 -11.13
CA PHE A 32 3.51 -6.05 -10.78
C PHE A 32 4.64 -5.18 -11.32
N ASP A 33 4.54 -4.72 -12.58
CA ASP A 33 5.53 -3.82 -13.20
C ASP A 33 5.69 -2.49 -12.47
N LEU A 34 4.60 -2.01 -11.89
CA LEU A 34 4.55 -0.72 -11.17
C LEU A 34 4.85 -0.87 -9.69
N CYS A 35 5.19 -2.08 -9.23
CA CYS A 35 5.57 -2.33 -7.86
C CYS A 35 6.92 -1.69 -7.53
N TRP A 36 6.98 -0.97 -6.40
CA TRP A 36 8.22 -0.35 -5.92
C TRP A 36 9.36 -1.36 -5.76
N ASP A 37 9.05 -2.61 -5.43
CA ASP A 37 10.08 -3.64 -5.26
C ASP A 37 10.80 -3.97 -6.58
N ARG A 38 10.27 -3.61 -7.76
CA ARG A 38 10.96 -3.76 -9.06
C ARG A 38 12.22 -2.90 -9.17
N VAL A 39 12.31 -1.78 -8.45
CA VAL A 39 13.52 -0.93 -8.46
C VAL A 39 14.64 -1.44 -7.54
N HIS A 40 14.34 -2.40 -6.67
CA HIS A 40 15.31 -3.00 -5.76
C HIS A 40 15.86 -4.31 -6.34
N LYS A 41 17.18 -4.37 -6.53
CA LYS A 41 17.83 -5.56 -7.07
C LYS A 41 17.58 -6.77 -6.16
N GLY A 42 17.01 -7.83 -6.72
CA GLY A 42 16.76 -9.09 -6.02
C GLY A 42 15.51 -9.11 -5.15
N ALA A 43 14.63 -8.11 -5.27
CA ALA A 43 13.35 -8.10 -4.56
C ALA A 43 12.23 -8.86 -5.29
N TRP A 44 12.52 -9.39 -6.49
CA TRP A 44 11.63 -10.23 -7.30
C TRP A 44 12.45 -11.25 -8.12
N THR A 45 11.80 -12.32 -8.58
CA THR A 45 12.40 -13.38 -9.41
C THR A 45 11.67 -13.54 -10.75
N GLU A 46 12.32 -14.20 -11.73
CA GLU A 46 11.65 -14.59 -12.99
C GLU A 46 10.41 -15.47 -12.73
N GLU A 47 10.44 -16.30 -11.69
CA GLU A 47 9.28 -17.11 -11.26
C GLU A 47 8.11 -16.25 -10.78
N ASP A 48 8.36 -15.11 -10.12
CA ASP A 48 7.30 -14.16 -9.74
C ASP A 48 6.64 -13.54 -10.99
N GLU A 49 7.46 -13.22 -12.01
CA GLU A 49 6.97 -12.65 -13.27
C GLU A 49 6.16 -13.67 -14.08
N GLU A 50 6.64 -14.92 -14.20
CA GLU A 50 5.88 -16.02 -14.80
C GLU A 50 4.57 -16.27 -14.05
N ALA A 51 4.59 -16.29 -12.71
CA ALA A 51 3.38 -16.50 -11.92
C ALA A 51 2.32 -15.41 -12.17
N VAL A 52 2.74 -14.15 -12.34
CA VAL A 52 1.84 -13.05 -12.68
C VAL A 52 1.36 -13.11 -14.12
N LEU A 53 2.18 -13.55 -15.07
CA LEU A 53 1.80 -13.61 -16.48
C LEU A 53 0.94 -14.84 -16.83
N GLU A 54 1.18 -15.96 -16.17
CA GLU A 54 0.58 -17.26 -16.51
C GLU A 54 -0.58 -17.67 -15.59
N HIS A 55 -0.98 -16.83 -14.64
CA HIS A 55 -2.11 -17.14 -13.78
C HIS A 55 -3.40 -17.34 -14.59
N GLY A 56 -4.12 -18.42 -14.32
CA GLY A 56 -5.30 -18.81 -15.09
C GLY A 56 -6.63 -18.54 -14.40
N CYS A 57 -6.64 -18.17 -13.12
CA CYS A 57 -7.83 -17.87 -12.36
C CYS A 57 -7.55 -16.85 -11.26
N VAL A 58 -8.60 -16.16 -10.83
CA VAL A 58 -8.54 -15.13 -9.80
C VAL A 58 -9.65 -15.37 -8.79
N ILE A 59 -9.30 -15.33 -7.51
CA ILE A 59 -10.26 -15.24 -6.42
C ILE A 59 -10.17 -13.83 -5.86
N TYR A 60 -11.29 -13.11 -5.94
CA TYR A 60 -11.41 -11.77 -5.41
C TYR A 60 -11.94 -11.82 -3.98
N VAL A 61 -11.27 -11.11 -3.07
CA VAL A 61 -11.63 -11.09 -1.65
C VAL A 61 -11.84 -9.65 -1.22
N LEU A 62 -13.04 -9.35 -0.73
CA LEU A 62 -13.40 -8.06 -0.19
C LEU A 62 -13.07 -8.01 1.30
N GLY A 63 -12.49 -6.90 1.74
CA GLY A 63 -12.36 -6.58 3.16
C GLY A 63 -13.62 -5.92 3.70
N PRO A 64 -13.81 -5.90 5.03
CA PRO A 64 -14.88 -5.16 5.64
C PRO A 64 -14.72 -3.64 5.41
N HIS A 65 -15.79 -2.89 5.64
CA HIS A 65 -15.70 -1.42 5.68
C HIS A 65 -14.70 -1.00 6.76
N MET A 66 -13.76 -0.11 6.41
CA MET A 66 -12.72 0.38 7.31
C MET A 66 -12.99 1.82 7.73
N ASP A 67 -12.71 2.13 8.99
CA ASP A 67 -12.47 3.48 9.48
C ASP A 67 -10.99 3.63 9.88
N ALA A 68 -10.60 4.81 10.36
CA ALA A 68 -9.19 5.08 10.66
C ALA A 68 -8.64 4.21 11.80
N GLU A 69 -9.50 3.82 12.74
CA GLU A 69 -9.14 3.00 13.90
C GLU A 69 -8.90 1.54 13.49
N GLY A 70 -9.78 0.97 12.66
CA GLY A 70 -9.70 -0.42 12.21
C GLY A 70 -8.85 -0.68 10.98
N ALA A 71 -8.41 0.37 10.26
CA ALA A 71 -7.72 0.23 8.98
C ALA A 71 -6.43 -0.61 9.07
N VAL A 72 -5.58 -0.33 10.06
CA VAL A 72 -4.29 -1.04 10.21
C VAL A 72 -4.49 -2.52 10.53
N GLU A 73 -5.41 -2.84 11.45
CA GLU A 73 -5.71 -4.25 11.81
C GLU A 73 -6.34 -5.00 10.64
N THR A 74 -7.24 -4.35 9.90
CA THR A 74 -7.87 -4.92 8.70
C THR A 74 -6.83 -5.21 7.62
N SER A 75 -5.94 -4.27 7.34
CA SER A 75 -4.82 -4.46 6.39
C SER A 75 -3.87 -5.57 6.83
N ALA A 76 -3.53 -5.66 8.11
CA ALA A 76 -2.72 -6.75 8.64
C ALA A 76 -3.40 -8.12 8.43
N THR A 77 -4.72 -8.18 8.62
CA THR A 77 -5.53 -9.37 8.39
C THR A 77 -5.58 -9.76 6.91
N ALA A 78 -5.75 -8.78 6.01
CA ALA A 78 -5.68 -8.99 4.57
C ALA A 78 -4.31 -9.55 4.13
N LEU A 79 -3.21 -9.02 4.69
CA LEU A 79 -1.87 -9.54 4.41
C LEU A 79 -1.70 -10.98 4.90
N ARG A 80 -2.27 -11.32 6.06
CA ARG A 80 -2.28 -12.69 6.57
C ARG A 80 -3.08 -13.65 5.68
N LEU A 81 -4.20 -13.21 5.10
CA LEU A 81 -4.95 -13.97 4.10
C LEU A 81 -4.12 -14.22 2.84
N ILE A 82 -3.41 -13.21 2.34
CA ILE A 82 -2.50 -13.34 1.19
C ILE A 82 -1.42 -14.39 1.48
N VAL A 83 -0.74 -14.28 2.62
CA VAL A 83 0.30 -15.25 3.02
C VAL A 83 -0.27 -16.66 3.16
N TYR A 84 -1.46 -16.81 3.74
CA TYR A 84 -2.14 -18.09 3.81
C TYR A 84 -2.41 -18.66 2.41
N ALA A 85 -2.97 -17.88 1.50
CA ALA A 85 -3.27 -18.32 0.14
C ALA A 85 -1.99 -18.75 -0.61
N LEU A 86 -0.92 -17.96 -0.53
CA LEU A 86 0.38 -18.26 -1.16
C LEU A 86 1.07 -19.49 -0.55
N ASN A 87 0.76 -19.84 0.70
CA ASN A 87 1.26 -21.08 1.32
C ASN A 87 0.39 -22.30 0.98
N ASN A 88 -0.76 -22.10 0.35
CA ASN A 88 -1.73 -23.15 0.03
C ASN A 88 -2.04 -23.25 -1.48
N GLY A 89 -1.20 -22.68 -2.34
CA GLY A 89 -1.23 -22.92 -3.78
C GLY A 89 -1.65 -21.73 -4.65
N ALA A 90 -1.96 -20.57 -4.07
CA ALA A 90 -1.97 -19.34 -4.86
C ALA A 90 -0.53 -19.03 -5.30
N ILE A 91 -0.36 -18.58 -6.55
CA ILE A 91 0.96 -18.31 -7.14
C ILE A 91 1.31 -16.82 -7.15
N ALA A 92 0.31 -15.95 -7.11
CA ALA A 92 0.48 -14.50 -7.09
C ALA A 92 -0.67 -13.83 -6.32
N ALA A 93 -0.46 -12.58 -5.89
CA ALA A 93 -1.46 -11.78 -5.17
C ALA A 93 -1.31 -10.29 -5.51
N LYS A 94 -2.44 -9.57 -5.43
CA LYS A 94 -2.54 -8.13 -5.74
C LYS A 94 -3.47 -7.45 -4.74
N GLY A 95 -3.07 -6.27 -4.25
CA GLY A 95 -3.93 -5.34 -3.54
C GLY A 95 -4.57 -4.35 -4.51
N GLU A 96 -5.91 -4.33 -4.58
CA GLU A 96 -6.65 -3.57 -5.59
C GLU A 96 -6.69 -2.07 -5.33
N SER A 97 -6.78 -1.65 -4.06
CA SER A 97 -6.90 -0.23 -3.66
C SER A 97 -5.79 0.67 -4.17
N ALA A 98 -4.56 0.18 -4.32
CA ALA A 98 -3.48 0.91 -4.98
C ALA A 98 -2.92 0.20 -6.22
N GLY A 99 -3.50 -0.94 -6.59
CA GLY A 99 -3.06 -1.79 -7.70
C GLY A 99 -1.62 -2.28 -7.55
N VAL A 100 -1.24 -2.75 -6.35
CA VAL A 100 0.12 -3.23 -6.06
C VAL A 100 0.16 -4.76 -6.07
N ALA A 101 1.12 -5.33 -6.81
CA ALA A 101 1.45 -6.74 -6.73
C ALA A 101 2.93 -6.93 -6.40
N HIS A 102 3.23 -7.66 -5.32
CA HIS A 102 4.59 -8.06 -4.96
C HIS A 102 4.89 -9.48 -5.41
N GLY A 103 6.17 -9.83 -5.45
CA GLY A 103 6.61 -11.23 -5.56
C GLY A 103 6.14 -12.05 -4.35
N ALA A 104 5.97 -13.35 -4.52
CA ALA A 104 5.42 -14.22 -3.47
C ALA A 104 6.30 -14.24 -2.21
N ALA A 105 7.62 -14.23 -2.39
CA ALA A 105 8.58 -14.17 -1.28
C ALA A 105 8.43 -12.87 -0.46
N ARG A 106 8.17 -11.75 -1.15
CA ARG A 106 8.01 -10.44 -0.54
C ARG A 106 6.70 -10.32 0.25
N TRP A 107 5.59 -10.80 -0.30
CA TRP A 107 4.33 -10.92 0.45
C TRP A 107 4.52 -11.70 1.76
N LYS A 108 5.20 -12.85 1.68
CA LYS A 108 5.50 -13.69 2.86
C LYS A 108 6.40 -12.99 3.86
N GLN A 109 7.44 -12.28 3.40
CA GLN A 109 8.33 -11.50 4.26
C GLN A 109 7.55 -10.40 5.01
N LEU A 110 6.72 -9.63 4.31
CA LEU A 110 5.92 -8.57 4.92
C LEU A 110 4.94 -9.14 5.95
N GLY A 111 4.26 -10.26 5.64
CA GLY A 111 3.36 -10.91 6.59
C GLY A 111 4.08 -11.44 7.83
N GLN A 112 5.26 -12.05 7.67
CA GLN A 112 6.09 -12.45 8.80
C GLN A 112 6.49 -11.25 9.66
N ASN A 113 6.90 -10.13 9.06
CA ASN A 113 7.25 -8.93 9.80
C ASN A 113 6.05 -8.35 10.57
N VAL A 114 4.86 -8.39 9.99
CA VAL A 114 3.61 -7.97 10.64
C VAL A 114 3.32 -8.82 11.88
N GLU A 115 3.47 -10.15 11.80
CA GLU A 115 3.29 -11.04 12.95
C GLU A 115 4.27 -10.76 14.11
N HIS A 116 5.44 -10.19 13.81
CA HIS A 116 6.46 -9.84 14.81
C HIS A 116 6.44 -8.36 15.22
N ALA A 117 5.59 -7.53 14.62
CA ALA A 117 5.47 -6.12 14.96
C ALA A 117 4.88 -5.98 16.36
N LYS A 118 5.56 -5.18 17.21
CA LYS A 118 5.14 -4.95 18.62
C LYS A 118 4.55 -3.57 18.85
N GLU A 119 4.77 -2.67 17.91
CA GLU A 119 4.38 -1.27 17.98
C GLU A 119 3.43 -0.97 16.82
N ASP A 120 2.36 -0.24 17.10
CA ASP A 120 1.32 0.07 16.11
C ASP A 120 1.90 0.84 14.92
N ALA A 121 2.87 1.75 15.16
CA ALA A 121 3.56 2.47 14.10
C ALA A 121 4.36 1.53 13.17
N THR A 122 4.99 0.50 13.73
CA THR A 122 5.69 -0.51 12.92
C THR A 122 4.69 -1.33 12.10
N LEU A 123 3.56 -1.71 12.70
CA LEU A 123 2.51 -2.46 12.03
C LEU A 123 1.89 -1.66 10.87
N ALA A 124 1.56 -0.38 11.11
CA ALA A 124 1.03 0.53 10.11
C ALA A 124 2.01 0.73 8.95
N ARG A 125 3.30 0.95 9.25
CA ARG A 125 4.35 1.05 8.24
C ARG A 125 4.45 -0.20 7.37
N LEU A 126 4.38 -1.40 7.95
CA LEU A 126 4.42 -2.66 7.20
C LEU A 126 3.19 -2.84 6.32
N CYS A 127 1.99 -2.51 6.82
CA CYS A 127 0.76 -2.53 6.03
C CYS A 127 0.80 -1.53 4.86
N ARG A 128 1.33 -0.33 5.09
CA ARG A 128 1.58 0.69 4.06
C ARG A 128 2.54 0.21 2.98
N LEU A 129 3.64 -0.43 3.38
CA LEU A 129 4.59 -1.04 2.44
C LEU A 129 3.93 -2.14 1.60
N ALA A 130 3.03 -2.90 2.19
CA ALA A 130 2.31 -3.98 1.53
C ALA A 130 1.30 -3.48 0.50
N PHE A 131 0.49 -2.47 0.83
CA PHE A 131 -0.69 -2.15 0.02
C PHE A 131 -0.69 -0.78 -0.65
N SER A 132 0.20 0.13 -0.28
CA SER A 132 0.20 1.49 -0.85
C SER A 132 1.20 1.63 -1.99
N ARG A 133 0.80 2.33 -3.05
CA ARG A 133 1.66 2.66 -4.18
C ARG A 133 2.26 4.04 -4.01
N ARG A 134 3.59 4.14 -4.16
CA ARG A 134 4.32 5.41 -4.24
C ARG A 134 5.69 5.19 -4.91
N PRO A 135 6.21 6.19 -5.62
CA PRO A 135 5.55 7.44 -6.00
C PRO A 135 4.66 7.24 -7.24
N LEU A 136 3.56 7.98 -7.30
CA LEU A 136 2.82 8.28 -8.52
C LEU A 136 3.12 9.72 -8.93
N SER A 137 2.98 10.06 -10.21
CA SER A 137 3.19 11.44 -10.67
C SER A 137 1.91 11.97 -11.29
N ASP A 138 1.44 13.12 -10.82
CA ASP A 138 0.39 13.91 -11.49
C ASP A 138 0.99 14.96 -12.46
N GLY A 139 2.32 15.11 -12.43
CA GLY A 139 3.08 16.04 -13.27
C GLY A 139 3.76 17.13 -12.45
N GLU A 140 3.10 17.68 -11.43
CA GLU A 140 3.65 18.71 -10.54
C GLU A 140 4.13 18.12 -9.21
N PHE A 141 3.48 17.07 -8.74
CA PHE A 141 3.74 16.36 -7.50
C PHE A 141 4.12 14.91 -7.78
N LEU A 142 4.85 14.33 -6.82
CA LEU A 142 4.79 12.91 -6.56
C LEU A 142 3.84 12.63 -5.41
N CYS A 143 2.98 11.62 -5.57
CA CYS A 143 1.95 11.29 -4.60
C CYS A 143 1.93 9.81 -4.20
N SER A 144 1.30 9.53 -3.06
CA SER A 144 0.89 8.19 -2.66
C SER A 144 -0.55 7.90 -3.11
N VAL A 145 -0.87 6.61 -3.25
CA VAL A 145 -2.23 6.10 -3.29
C VAL A 145 -2.33 4.87 -2.37
N GLY A 146 -3.40 4.80 -1.59
CA GLY A 146 -3.71 3.68 -0.71
C GLY A 146 -3.30 3.90 0.74
N PHE A 147 -3.08 5.15 1.19
CA PHE A 147 -2.81 5.44 2.61
C PHE A 147 -4.08 5.34 3.48
N HIS A 148 -5.27 5.40 2.88
CA HIS A 148 -6.52 5.13 3.60
C HIS A 148 -6.56 3.73 4.23
N LEU A 149 -5.83 2.76 3.66
CA LEU A 149 -5.70 1.39 4.19
C LEU A 149 -4.99 1.32 5.55
N ILE A 150 -4.39 2.40 6.00
CA ILE A 150 -3.82 2.54 7.34
C ILE A 150 -4.37 3.76 8.07
N GLY A 151 -5.52 4.30 7.62
CA GLY A 151 -6.20 5.42 8.28
C GLY A 151 -5.56 6.79 8.06
N LEU A 152 -4.75 6.98 7.01
CA LEU A 152 -4.04 8.24 6.75
C LEU A 152 -4.47 8.91 5.43
N PRO A 153 -4.38 10.25 5.34
CA PRO A 153 -4.48 10.95 4.06
C PRO A 153 -3.30 10.59 3.15
N GLU A 154 -3.47 10.77 1.84
CA GLU A 154 -2.37 10.67 0.89
C GLU A 154 -1.35 11.79 1.08
N VAL A 155 -0.12 11.61 0.60
CA VAL A 155 0.94 12.62 0.68
C VAL A 155 1.35 13.06 -0.72
N PHE A 156 1.24 14.36 -0.99
CA PHE A 156 1.66 15.00 -2.23
C PHE A 156 2.90 15.86 -1.98
N VAL A 157 4.00 15.50 -2.64
CA VAL A 157 5.30 16.17 -2.52
C VAL A 157 5.63 16.86 -3.84
N PRO A 158 5.87 18.20 -3.84
CA PRO A 158 6.18 18.91 -5.08
C PRO A 158 7.48 18.39 -5.71
N ARG A 159 7.46 18.12 -7.01
CA ARG A 159 8.66 17.76 -7.79
C ARG A 159 9.73 18.86 -7.72
N SER A 160 9.33 20.11 -7.53
CA SER A 160 10.26 21.23 -7.39
C SER A 160 11.19 21.14 -6.16
N ARG A 161 10.94 20.21 -5.22
CA ARG A 161 11.80 20.01 -4.05
C ARG A 161 13.15 19.38 -4.41
N THR A 162 13.15 18.43 -5.35
CA THR A 162 14.36 17.75 -5.84
C THR A 162 14.04 16.97 -7.10
N ASP A 163 15.01 16.85 -8.01
CA ASP A 163 14.89 16.02 -9.22
C ASP A 163 15.06 14.51 -8.93
N ASP A 164 15.42 14.14 -7.70
CA ASP A 164 15.57 12.75 -7.25
C ASP A 164 14.23 12.16 -6.78
N GLU A 165 13.59 11.36 -7.64
CA GLU A 165 12.31 10.70 -7.33
C GLU A 165 12.42 9.68 -6.19
N LEU A 166 13.58 9.05 -5.97
CA LEU A 166 13.77 8.17 -4.81
C LEU A 166 13.72 9.01 -3.53
N MET A 167 14.39 10.16 -3.53
CA MET A 167 14.36 11.08 -2.39
C MET A 167 12.94 11.61 -2.10
N LEU A 168 12.17 11.95 -3.14
CA LEU A 168 10.77 12.35 -2.99
C LEU A 168 9.90 11.21 -2.41
N SER A 169 10.17 9.97 -2.82
CA SER A 169 9.48 8.78 -2.28
C SER A 169 9.82 8.54 -0.81
N TYR A 170 11.08 8.76 -0.41
CA TYR A 170 11.48 8.73 0.99
C TYR A 170 10.78 9.82 1.82
N ILE A 171 10.55 11.01 1.25
CA ILE A 171 9.77 12.06 1.93
C ILE A 171 8.32 11.62 2.13
N ILE A 172 7.67 11.03 1.11
CA ILE A 172 6.32 10.46 1.25
C ILE A 172 6.28 9.44 2.40
N ASP A 173 7.24 8.52 2.43
CA ASP A 173 7.31 7.49 3.46
C ASP A 173 7.59 8.06 4.86
N SER A 174 8.49 9.05 4.99
CA SER A 174 8.81 9.71 6.26
C SER A 174 7.62 10.48 6.82
N VAL A 175 6.94 11.24 5.96
CA VAL A 175 5.77 12.03 6.36
C VAL A 175 4.62 11.11 6.81
N ALA A 176 4.43 9.95 6.17
CA ALA A 176 3.47 8.96 6.63
C ALA A 176 3.82 8.41 8.04
N ASP A 177 5.09 8.08 8.26
CA ASP A 177 5.56 7.57 9.56
C ASP A 177 5.38 8.65 10.66
N GLU A 178 5.65 9.92 10.34
CA GLU A 178 5.42 11.07 11.23
C GLU A 178 3.92 11.32 11.50
N MET A 179 3.06 11.25 10.48
CA MET A 179 1.60 11.39 10.64
C MET A 179 1.02 10.34 11.57
N PHE A 180 1.49 9.09 11.43
CA PHE A 180 1.03 8.01 12.29
C PHE A 180 1.50 8.19 13.74
N ALA A 181 2.73 8.65 13.95
CA ALA A 181 3.32 8.81 15.28
C ALA A 181 2.82 10.06 16.03
N GLU A 182 2.57 11.15 15.31
CA GLU A 182 2.37 12.47 15.91
C GLU A 182 1.01 13.11 15.60
N GLY A 183 0.27 12.55 14.63
CA GLY A 183 -1.02 13.07 14.17
C GLY A 183 -0.91 14.01 12.97
N VAL A 184 -1.95 14.03 12.14
CA VAL A 184 -1.97 14.77 10.86
C VAL A 184 -1.82 16.28 11.08
N GLU A 185 -2.47 16.83 12.11
CA GLU A 185 -2.46 18.27 12.41
C GLU A 185 -1.05 18.79 12.72
N GLU A 186 -0.26 18.02 13.47
CA GLU A 186 1.13 18.39 13.80
C GLU A 186 2.00 18.43 12.54
N ILE A 187 1.78 17.49 11.61
CA ILE A 187 2.48 17.43 10.33
C ILE A 187 2.07 18.58 9.42
N LEU A 188 0.79 18.92 9.37
CA LEU A 188 0.32 20.10 8.64
C LEU A 188 1.00 21.37 9.13
N ALA A 189 1.07 21.57 10.45
CA ALA A 189 1.73 22.72 11.05
C ALA A 189 3.24 22.74 10.76
N ARG A 190 3.94 21.61 10.97
CA ARG A 190 5.39 21.46 10.77
C ARG A 190 5.80 21.78 9.34
N TYR A 191 5.06 21.27 8.36
CA TYR A 191 5.40 21.42 6.95
C TYR A 191 4.75 22.64 6.30
N GLY A 192 3.91 23.38 7.03
CA GLY A 192 3.03 24.39 6.44
C GLY A 192 2.12 23.80 5.35
N ALA A 193 1.84 22.50 5.42
CA ALA A 193 1.07 21.79 4.42
C ALA A 193 -0.41 22.14 4.52
N VAL A 194 -1.17 21.78 3.49
CA VAL A 194 -2.63 21.91 3.49
C VAL A 194 -3.25 20.54 3.26
N LEU A 195 -4.36 20.27 3.95
CA LEU A 195 -5.18 19.08 3.75
C LEU A 195 -6.32 19.44 2.80
N LEU A 196 -6.44 18.71 1.69
CA LEU A 196 -7.48 18.90 0.67
C LEU A 196 -8.19 17.57 0.39
N PRO A 197 -9.48 17.58 -0.01
CA PRO A 197 -10.13 16.37 -0.50
C PRO A 197 -9.45 15.84 -1.77
N VAL A 198 -9.55 14.52 -2.01
CA VAL A 198 -9.11 13.88 -3.25
C VAL A 198 -10.34 13.61 -4.10
N ASP A 199 -10.54 14.41 -5.14
CA ASP A 199 -11.72 14.36 -6.01
C ASP A 199 -11.45 13.56 -7.31
N ASP A 200 -10.27 12.95 -7.45
CA ASP A 200 -9.88 12.15 -8.62
C ASP A 200 -10.58 10.78 -8.68
N TYR A 201 -11.21 10.36 -7.58
CA TYR A 201 -11.86 9.07 -7.42
C TYR A 201 -13.27 9.25 -6.84
N ASP A 202 -14.23 8.52 -7.39
CA ASP A 202 -15.58 8.41 -6.82
C ASP A 202 -15.51 7.70 -5.45
N GLU A 203 -16.43 8.01 -4.54
CA GLU A 203 -16.43 7.47 -3.16
C GLU A 203 -16.49 5.93 -3.10
N ASP A 204 -16.96 5.28 -4.16
CA ASP A 204 -17.03 3.82 -4.30
C ASP A 204 -15.80 3.20 -5.00
N ASP A 205 -14.85 4.00 -5.51
CA ASP A 205 -13.58 3.47 -6.03
C ASP A 205 -12.67 3.05 -4.87
N PHE A 206 -12.07 1.86 -4.99
CA PHE A 206 -11.09 1.35 -4.03
C PHE A 206 -9.87 2.26 -3.78
N LYS A 207 -9.60 3.25 -4.66
CA LYS A 207 -8.53 4.25 -4.53
C LYS A 207 -8.98 5.50 -3.76
N TYR A 208 -10.27 5.69 -3.54
CA TYR A 208 -10.80 6.83 -2.82
C TYR A 208 -10.21 6.89 -1.40
N ASN A 209 -9.71 8.06 -1.02
CA ASN A 209 -9.20 8.29 0.32
C ASN A 209 -10.13 9.27 1.05
N PRO A 210 -10.95 8.80 2.00
CA PRO A 210 -11.89 9.65 2.75
C PRO A 210 -11.19 10.67 3.65
N TYR A 211 -9.89 10.49 3.92
CA TYR A 211 -9.08 11.40 4.73
C TYR A 211 -8.46 12.53 3.90
N GLY A 212 -8.59 12.49 2.57
CA GLY A 212 -8.02 13.48 1.66
C GLY A 212 -6.52 13.30 1.41
N ALA A 213 -5.84 14.39 1.08
CA ALA A 213 -4.43 14.44 0.74
C ALA A 213 -3.75 15.67 1.35
N ILE A 214 -2.57 15.46 1.94
CA ILE A 214 -1.71 16.55 2.40
C ILE A 214 -0.76 17.00 1.30
N TYR A 215 -0.78 18.30 1.00
CA TYR A 215 0.08 18.93 0.01
C TYR A 215 1.23 19.65 0.70
N LEU A 216 2.44 19.09 0.56
CA LEU A 216 3.64 19.72 1.10
C LEU A 216 4.01 20.95 0.27
N ARG A 217 4.57 21.99 0.90
CA ARG A 217 5.03 23.18 0.18
C ARG A 217 6.41 23.03 -0.42
N SER A 218 6.71 23.73 -1.51
CA SER A 218 7.98 23.68 -2.22
C SER A 218 9.18 24.24 -1.43
N ASP A 219 8.95 25.04 -0.40
CA ASP A 219 9.96 25.87 0.28
C ASP A 219 10.56 25.25 1.56
N ASN A 220 9.95 24.21 2.13
CA ASN A 220 10.49 23.51 3.29
C ASN A 220 11.45 22.39 2.88
N ARG A 221 12.74 22.74 2.71
CA ARG A 221 13.84 21.78 2.57
C ARG A 221 13.99 20.97 3.86
N LEU A 222 13.50 19.74 3.88
CA LEU A 222 13.98 18.74 4.82
C LEU A 222 15.42 18.41 4.41
N VAL A 223 16.40 18.93 5.15
CA VAL A 223 17.77 18.40 5.09
C VAL A 223 17.72 17.06 5.84
N PRO A 224 18.01 15.92 5.20
CA PRO A 224 18.11 14.65 5.93
C PRO A 224 19.20 14.78 6.99
N GLN A 225 18.88 14.49 8.24
CA GLN A 225 19.92 14.29 9.24
C GLN A 225 20.77 13.11 8.78
N SER A 226 22.04 13.38 8.57
CA SER A 226 23.06 12.44 8.13
C SER A 226 22.97 11.10 8.88
N ILE A 227 22.82 10.01 8.13
CA ILE A 227 23.08 8.66 8.61
C ILE A 227 24.57 8.62 8.95
N ASN A 228 24.89 8.61 10.24
CA ASN A 228 26.25 8.31 10.68
C ASN A 228 26.55 6.85 10.34
N SER A 229 27.68 6.68 9.66
CA SER A 229 28.37 5.46 9.23
C SER A 229 28.42 4.34 10.26
#